data_AF-G7UQH9-F1
#
_entry.id   AF-G7UQH9-F1
#
_cell.length_a   1.000
_cell.length_b   1.000
_cell.length_c   1.000
_cell.angle_alpha   90.00
_cell.angle_beta   90.00
_cell.angle_gamma   90.00
#
_symmetry.space_group_name_H-M   'P 1'
#
loop_
_entity.id
_entity.type
_entity.pdbx_description
1 polymer ?
#
loop_
_entity_poly.entity_id
_entity_poly.type
_entity_poly.pdbx_seq_one_letter_code
_entity_poly.pdbx_strand_id
1 'polypeptide(L)'
;MNTRSSVRLLAAAALALLLGACATAPKPLRGQFPSITPLDAVSGTQQVGAQVRWGGRIVETKPGPHSTCFQVISSPLSATGRPLRDAPDATDGRFIACRAGFYDPAIFAEGREVTFIGRIEGMENARIGDYDYRLPRVAADVVYLWPQIREVEVRPYYPSPYYYDPFWGPGWWGPGWGPRWGW
;
A
#
# COMPACT_ATOMS: atom_id res chain seq x y z
N MET A 1 -48.40 -12.49 15.42
CA MET A 1 -47.07 -12.21 14.84
C MET A 1 -46.06 -13.15 15.48
N ASN A 2 -45.38 -13.95 14.67
CA ASN A 2 -44.62 -15.12 15.12
C ASN A 2 -43.30 -14.69 15.77
N THR A 3 -43.20 -14.77 17.10
CA THR A 3 -42.05 -14.33 17.92
C THR A 3 -40.72 -14.92 17.44
N ARG A 4 -40.73 -16.14 16.88
CA ARG A 4 -39.54 -16.78 16.29
C ARG A 4 -39.02 -16.07 15.02
N SER A 5 -39.89 -15.49 14.20
CA SER A 5 -39.48 -14.73 13.01
C SER A 5 -38.91 -13.37 13.38
N SER A 6 -39.48 -12.72 14.39
CA SER A 6 -38.98 -11.43 14.91
C SER A 6 -37.57 -11.54 15.51
N VAL A 7 -37.30 -12.63 16.24
CA VAL A 7 -35.96 -12.89 16.82
C VAL A 7 -34.92 -13.18 15.73
N ARG A 8 -35.29 -13.92 14.67
CA ARG A 8 -34.39 -14.17 13.53
C ARG A 8 -34.06 -12.90 12.74
N LEU A 9 -35.05 -12.02 12.55
CA LEU A 9 -34.84 -10.73 11.88
C LEU A 9 -33.95 -9.79 12.70
N LEU A 10 -34.14 -9.74 14.02
CA LEU A 10 -33.27 -8.97 14.92
C LEU A 10 -31.85 -9.54 14.97
N ALA A 11 -31.69 -10.85 14.99
CA ALA A 11 -30.37 -11.49 14.94
C ALA A 11 -29.66 -11.25 13.60
N ALA A 12 -30.39 -11.29 12.48
CA ALA A 12 -29.83 -10.98 11.17
C ALA A 12 -29.43 -9.50 11.03
N ALA A 13 -30.23 -8.58 11.59
CA ALA A 13 -29.90 -7.15 11.62
C ALA A 13 -28.68 -6.88 12.52
N ALA A 14 -28.60 -7.51 13.68
CA ALA A 14 -27.44 -7.42 14.57
C ALA A 14 -26.18 -8.01 13.93
N LEU A 15 -26.29 -9.13 13.23
CA LEU A 15 -25.19 -9.74 12.48
C LEU A 15 -24.74 -8.81 11.34
N ALA A 16 -25.67 -8.23 10.57
CA ALA A 16 -25.34 -7.26 9.52
C ALA A 16 -24.65 -5.99 10.06
N LEU A 17 -25.03 -5.52 11.25
CA LEU A 17 -24.36 -4.42 11.96
C LEU A 17 -22.95 -4.80 12.43
N LEU A 18 -22.73 -6.04 12.85
CA LEU A 18 -21.42 -6.55 13.29
C LEU A 18 -20.45 -6.81 12.13
N LEU A 19 -20.95 -7.13 10.93
CA LEU A 19 -20.14 -7.24 9.70
C LEU A 19 -19.64 -5.87 9.16
N GLY A 20 -20.15 -4.76 9.69
CA GLY A 20 -19.71 -3.40 9.34
C GLY A 20 -18.38 -2.95 9.93
N ALA A 21 -17.66 -3.83 10.65
CA ALA A 21 -16.30 -3.59 11.13
C ALA A 21 -15.28 -3.64 9.97
N CYS A 22 -15.52 -2.84 8.92
CA CYS A 22 -14.63 -2.70 7.80
C CYS A 22 -13.33 -2.02 8.23
N ALA A 23 -12.21 -2.52 7.70
CA ALA A 23 -10.86 -1.98 7.85
C ALA A 23 -10.86 -0.45 7.82
N THR A 24 -10.83 0.17 9.00
CA THR A 24 -10.97 1.62 9.13
C THR A 24 -9.61 2.27 8.92
N ALA A 25 -9.58 3.37 8.16
CA ALA A 25 -8.36 4.16 8.01
C ALA A 25 -7.74 4.52 9.38
N PRO A 26 -6.39 4.61 9.48
CA PRO A 26 -5.70 5.11 10.66
C PRO A 26 -6.34 6.42 11.13
N LYS A 27 -6.40 6.65 12.46
CA LYS A 27 -6.96 7.89 13.04
C LYS A 27 -6.55 9.17 12.31
N PRO A 28 -5.27 9.39 11.91
CA PRO A 28 -4.88 10.62 11.24
C PRO A 28 -5.40 10.76 9.79
N LEU A 29 -5.88 9.68 9.17
CA LEU A 29 -6.33 9.65 7.78
C LEU A 29 -7.87 9.67 7.62
N ARG A 30 -8.61 9.77 8.73
CA ARG A 30 -10.08 9.78 8.74
C ARG A 30 -10.58 11.18 8.38
N GLY A 31 -11.61 11.23 7.53
CA GLY A 31 -12.24 12.47 7.07
C GLY A 31 -12.96 12.26 5.76
N GLN A 32 -13.80 13.22 5.38
CA GLN A 32 -14.36 13.31 4.03
C GLN A 32 -13.53 14.29 3.23
N PHE A 33 -13.12 13.88 2.04
CA PHE A 33 -12.31 14.68 1.13
C PHE A 33 -12.96 14.66 -0.25
N PRO A 34 -12.89 15.76 -1.00
CA PRO A 34 -13.35 15.78 -2.38
C PRO A 34 -12.51 14.81 -3.23
N SER A 35 -13.16 14.14 -4.17
CA SER A 35 -12.52 13.24 -5.14
C SER A 35 -11.84 14.04 -6.26
N ILE A 36 -10.84 14.84 -5.90
CA ILE A 36 -10.02 15.62 -6.83
C ILE A 36 -8.69 14.90 -6.98
N THR A 37 -8.27 14.57 -8.20
CA THR A 37 -6.93 14.02 -8.45
C THR A 37 -5.90 15.14 -8.65
N PRO A 38 -4.60 14.87 -8.45
CA PRO A 38 -3.54 15.81 -8.83
C PRO A 38 -3.63 16.26 -10.30
N LEU A 39 -3.96 15.34 -11.21
CA LEU A 39 -4.15 15.65 -12.63
C LEU A 39 -5.29 16.66 -12.86
N ASP A 40 -6.42 16.49 -12.15
CA ASP A 40 -7.55 17.44 -12.20
C ASP A 40 -7.13 18.82 -11.67
N ALA A 41 -6.33 18.83 -10.60
CA ALA A 41 -5.84 20.07 -10.00
C ALA A 41 -4.97 20.86 -10.98
N VAL A 42 -4.12 20.22 -11.79
CA VAL A 42 -3.30 20.92 -12.80
C VAL A 42 -4.17 21.58 -13.88
N SER A 43 -5.28 20.93 -14.24
CA SER A 43 -6.14 21.36 -15.34
C SER A 43 -7.13 22.46 -14.95
N GLY A 44 -7.42 22.62 -13.65
CA GLY A 44 -8.32 23.64 -13.13
C GLY A 44 -7.66 24.58 -12.11
N THR A 45 -7.88 25.88 -12.27
CA THR A 45 -7.43 26.90 -11.30
C THR A 45 -8.33 27.02 -10.07
N GLN A 46 -9.48 26.36 -10.06
CA GLN A 46 -10.54 26.50 -9.06
C GLN A 46 -10.35 25.60 -7.82
N GLN A 47 -9.31 24.78 -7.82
CA GLN A 47 -9.02 23.76 -6.82
C GLN A 47 -8.03 24.25 -5.74
N VAL A 48 -7.41 25.42 -5.94
CA VAL A 48 -6.53 26.03 -4.92
C VAL A 48 -7.34 26.33 -3.65
N GLY A 49 -6.81 25.92 -2.51
CA GLY A 49 -7.49 26.03 -1.22
C GLY A 49 -8.32 24.80 -0.83
N ALA A 50 -8.55 23.86 -1.75
CA ALA A 50 -9.25 22.62 -1.43
C ALA A 50 -8.40 21.73 -0.50
N GLN A 51 -9.05 21.16 0.51
CA GLN A 51 -8.45 20.15 1.37
C GLN A 51 -8.52 18.80 0.68
N VAL A 52 -7.39 18.12 0.53
CA VAL A 52 -7.27 16.87 -0.23
C VAL A 52 -6.57 15.79 0.58
N ARG A 53 -6.85 14.54 0.21
CA ARG A 53 -6.14 13.36 0.70
C ARG A 53 -5.55 12.61 -0.47
N TRP A 54 -4.26 12.79 -0.69
CA TRP A 54 -3.51 12.19 -1.79
C TRP A 54 -2.43 11.29 -1.27
N GLY A 55 -2.02 10.31 -2.06
CA GLY A 55 -0.93 9.43 -1.68
C GLY A 55 -0.42 8.68 -2.88
N GLY A 56 0.64 7.91 -2.66
CA GLY A 56 1.32 7.23 -3.74
C GLY A 56 2.72 6.81 -3.32
N ARG A 57 3.63 6.75 -4.29
CA ARG A 57 5.03 6.40 -4.05
C ARG A 57 5.93 7.63 -4.16
N ILE A 58 6.85 7.76 -3.20
CA ILE A 58 7.84 8.83 -3.19
C ILE A 58 8.81 8.64 -4.36
N VAL A 59 9.04 9.71 -5.11
CA VAL A 59 10.08 9.80 -6.13
C VAL A 59 11.31 10.48 -5.55
N GLU A 60 11.10 11.56 -4.80
CA GLU A 60 12.18 12.34 -4.20
C GLU A 60 11.70 12.95 -2.89
N THR A 61 12.59 12.98 -1.89
CA THR A 61 12.41 13.73 -0.65
C THR A 61 13.50 14.79 -0.55
N LYS A 62 13.11 16.06 -0.52
CA LYS A 62 14.02 17.20 -0.50
C LYS A 62 13.81 18.04 0.77
N PRO A 63 14.66 17.88 1.79
CA PRO A 63 14.67 18.76 2.95
C PRO A 63 15.12 20.17 2.54
N GLY A 64 14.38 21.18 2.97
CA GLY A 64 14.75 22.59 2.86
C GLY A 64 15.01 23.21 4.24
N PRO A 65 15.25 24.53 4.31
CA PRO A 65 15.60 25.22 5.56
C PRO A 65 14.50 25.17 6.64
N HIS A 66 13.23 25.15 6.22
CA HIS A 66 12.06 25.23 7.13
C HIS A 66 11.03 24.12 6.91
N SER A 67 11.12 23.39 5.80
CA SER A 67 10.14 22.39 5.40
C SER A 67 10.80 21.32 4.55
N THR A 68 10.25 20.11 4.60
CA THR A 68 10.63 19.03 3.69
C THR A 68 9.54 18.86 2.65
N CYS A 69 9.94 18.79 1.38
CA CYS A 69 9.03 18.59 0.26
C CYS A 69 9.24 17.19 -0.34
N PHE A 70 8.13 16.56 -0.70
CA PHE A 70 8.07 15.21 -1.24
C PHE A 70 7.48 15.28 -2.64
N GLN A 71 8.23 14.80 -3.64
CA GLN A 71 7.69 14.54 -4.97
C GLN A 71 7.11 13.14 -5.00
N VAL A 72 5.84 13.01 -5.39
CA VAL A 72 5.09 11.76 -5.29
C VAL A 72 4.38 11.46 -6.60
N ILE A 73 4.49 10.21 -7.06
CA ILE A 73 3.61 9.67 -8.11
C ILE A 73 2.33 9.26 -7.42
N SER A 74 1.22 9.90 -7.80
CA SER A 74 -0.07 9.66 -7.18
C SER A 74 -0.63 8.31 -7.59
N SER A 75 -1.33 7.68 -6.66
CA SER A 75 -2.09 6.45 -6.91
C SER A 75 -3.42 6.51 -6.17
N PRO A 76 -4.47 5.86 -6.70
CA PRO A 76 -5.75 5.79 -6.02
C PRO A 76 -5.57 5.19 -4.62
N LEU A 77 -6.32 5.72 -3.65
CA LEU A 77 -6.26 5.27 -2.27
C LEU A 77 -7.34 4.23 -2.02
N SER A 78 -6.98 3.17 -1.30
CA SER A 78 -7.94 2.22 -0.74
C SER A 78 -8.81 2.87 0.35
N ALA A 79 -9.82 2.14 0.84
CA ALA A 79 -10.68 2.60 1.93
C ALA A 79 -9.92 2.97 3.22
N THR A 80 -8.73 2.38 3.44
CA THR A 80 -7.87 2.68 4.59
C THR A 80 -7.01 3.93 4.38
N GLY A 81 -7.04 4.53 3.19
CA GLY A 81 -6.17 5.63 2.79
C GLY A 81 -4.79 5.19 2.32
N ARG A 82 -4.51 3.88 2.23
CA ARG A 82 -3.27 3.34 1.68
C ARG A 82 -3.28 3.39 0.15
N PRO A 83 -2.21 3.83 -0.52
CA PRO A 83 -2.08 3.75 -1.98
C PRO A 83 -2.23 2.31 -2.48
N LEU A 84 -2.98 2.11 -3.56
CA LEU A 84 -3.11 0.81 -4.21
C LEU A 84 -1.80 0.44 -4.94
N ARG A 85 -1.28 -0.76 -4.67
CA ARG A 85 -0.02 -1.25 -5.26
C ARG A 85 -0.14 -1.58 -6.75
N ASP A 86 -1.27 -2.18 -7.12
CA ASP A 86 -1.52 -2.67 -8.48
C ASP A 86 -2.13 -1.58 -9.39
N ALA A 87 -2.21 -0.34 -8.90
CA ALA A 87 -2.65 0.76 -9.73
C ALA A 87 -1.59 1.05 -10.82
N PRO A 88 -2.01 1.33 -12.07
CA PRO A 88 -1.07 1.73 -13.10
C PRO A 88 -0.28 2.97 -12.67
N ASP A 89 1.00 3.01 -13.02
CA ASP A 89 1.88 4.11 -12.66
C ASP A 89 1.32 5.44 -13.17
N ALA A 90 1.36 6.47 -12.31
CA ALA A 90 0.94 7.84 -12.62
C ALA A 90 -0.52 8.00 -13.09
N THR A 91 -1.42 7.06 -12.79
CA THR A 91 -2.86 7.14 -13.14
C THR A 91 -3.49 8.48 -12.74
N ASP A 92 -3.14 8.99 -11.55
CA ASP A 92 -3.70 10.23 -11.01
C ASP A 92 -2.75 11.45 -11.15
N GLY A 93 -1.65 11.28 -11.89
CA GLY A 93 -0.60 12.29 -12.05
C GLY A 93 0.46 12.30 -10.94
N ARG A 94 1.13 13.46 -10.79
CA ARG A 94 2.19 13.70 -9.80
C ARG A 94 1.85 14.94 -8.98
N PHE A 95 2.38 15.02 -7.76
CA PHE A 95 2.23 16.20 -6.91
C PHE A 95 3.44 16.41 -6.02
N ILE A 96 3.55 17.62 -5.49
CA ILE A 96 4.52 17.98 -4.46
C ILE A 96 3.75 18.19 -3.15
N ALA A 97 4.14 17.51 -2.08
CA ALA A 97 3.63 17.78 -0.75
C ALA A 97 4.75 18.36 0.12
N CYS A 98 4.54 19.52 0.72
CA CYS A 98 5.52 20.14 1.61
C CYS A 98 4.97 20.19 3.03
N ARG A 99 5.82 19.81 4.00
CA ARG A 99 5.50 19.83 5.43
C ARG A 99 6.56 20.60 6.19
N ALA A 100 6.15 21.45 7.13
CA ALA A 100 7.07 22.15 8.01
C ALA A 100 7.90 21.15 8.85
N GLY A 101 9.18 21.45 9.02
CA GLY A 101 10.14 20.61 9.73
C GLY A 101 10.95 19.68 8.82
N PHE A 102 11.79 18.88 9.47
CA PHE A 102 12.74 17.97 8.84
C PHE A 102 12.19 16.54 8.79
N TYR A 103 12.23 15.94 7.61
CA TYR A 103 11.96 14.52 7.40
C TYR A 103 13.18 13.88 6.73
N ASP A 104 13.67 12.79 7.31
CA ASP A 104 14.89 12.12 6.87
C ASP A 104 14.67 11.42 5.50
N PRO A 105 15.39 11.80 4.44
CA PRO A 105 15.32 11.14 3.13
C PRO A 105 15.67 9.64 3.17
N ALA A 106 16.45 9.18 4.14
CA ALA A 106 16.77 7.75 4.30
C ALA A 106 15.54 6.94 4.79
N ILE A 107 14.66 7.57 5.58
CA ILE A 107 13.41 6.95 6.04
C ILE A 107 12.32 7.12 4.98
N PHE A 108 12.18 8.33 4.46
CA PHE A 108 11.27 8.70 3.37
C PHE A 108 11.96 8.53 2.01
N ALA A 109 12.52 7.34 1.81
CA ALA A 109 13.25 6.99 0.61
C ALA A 109 12.32 6.87 -0.62
N GLU A 110 12.93 6.87 -1.79
CA GLU A 110 12.26 6.55 -3.05
C GLU A 110 11.52 5.20 -2.97
N GLY A 111 10.36 5.11 -3.63
CA GLY A 111 9.52 3.92 -3.69
C GLY A 111 8.67 3.68 -2.44
N ARG A 112 8.88 4.43 -1.35
CA ARG A 112 8.07 4.31 -0.14
C ARG A 112 6.63 4.78 -0.39
N GLU A 113 5.68 4.01 0.11
CA GLU A 113 4.26 4.35 0.09
C GLU A 113 3.95 5.39 1.18
N VAL A 114 3.30 6.48 0.79
CA VAL A 114 2.98 7.59 1.67
C VAL A 114 1.59 8.14 1.36
N THR A 115 0.90 8.63 2.38
CA THR A 115 -0.37 9.36 2.27
C THR A 115 -0.24 10.70 2.96
N PHE A 116 -0.75 11.73 2.29
CA PHE A 116 -0.80 13.11 2.75
C PHE A 116 -2.25 13.55 2.91
N ILE A 117 -2.49 14.37 3.93
CA ILE A 117 -3.67 15.23 3.99
C ILE A 117 -3.15 16.65 4.04
N GLY A 118 -3.76 17.54 3.27
CA GLY A 118 -3.33 18.92 3.22
C GLY A 118 -4.21 19.78 2.34
N ARG A 119 -3.75 20.99 2.09
CA ARG A 119 -4.43 21.96 1.23
C ARG A 119 -3.62 22.24 -0.02
N ILE A 120 -4.28 22.30 -1.18
CA ILE A 120 -3.63 22.71 -2.43
C ILE A 120 -3.26 24.20 -2.30
N GLU A 121 -1.97 24.53 -2.31
CA GLU A 121 -1.48 25.92 -2.26
C GLU A 121 -1.38 26.55 -3.64
N GLY A 122 -1.17 25.74 -4.68
CA GLY A 122 -1.00 26.22 -6.04
C GLY A 122 -0.30 25.21 -6.92
N MET A 123 0.38 25.72 -7.94
CA MET A 123 1.18 24.94 -8.88
C MET A 123 2.64 25.34 -8.78
N GLU A 124 3.53 24.36 -8.83
CA GLU A 124 4.97 24.52 -8.82
C GLU A 124 5.54 23.91 -10.09
N ASN A 125 6.45 24.63 -10.76
CA ASN A 125 7.16 24.10 -11.90
C ASN A 125 8.34 23.27 -11.39
N ALA A 126 8.30 21.96 -11.64
CA ALA A 126 9.36 21.03 -11.32
C ALA A 126 10.05 20.58 -12.59
N ARG A 127 11.37 20.58 -12.59
CA ARG A 127 12.17 20.06 -13.70
C ARG A 127 12.39 18.57 -13.52
N ILE A 128 11.91 17.78 -14.47
CA ILE A 128 12.07 16.32 -14.51
C ILE A 128 12.95 16.00 -15.71
N GLY A 129 14.24 15.76 -15.45
CA GLY A 129 15.25 15.69 -16.51
C GLY A 129 15.35 17.02 -17.27
N ASP A 130 15.01 17.00 -18.55
CA ASP A 130 15.01 18.19 -19.41
C ASP A 130 13.62 18.78 -19.67
N TYR A 131 12.59 18.25 -19.00
CA TYR A 131 11.21 18.72 -19.17
C TYR A 131 10.76 19.55 -17.97
N ASP A 132 10.19 20.71 -18.25
CA ASP A 132 9.48 21.52 -17.26
C ASP A 132 8.06 20.98 -17.09
N TYR A 133 7.78 20.47 -15.90
CA TYR A 133 6.49 19.89 -15.55
C TYR A 133 5.79 20.74 -14.50
N ARG A 134 4.51 21.03 -14.70
CA ARG A 134 3.69 21.75 -13.71
C ARG A 134 3.04 20.74 -12.78
N LEU A 135 3.32 20.85 -11.49
CA LEU A 135 2.82 19.96 -10.45
C LEU A 135 1.98 20.74 -9.42
N PRO A 136 0.86 20.19 -8.93
CA PRO A 136 0.15 20.77 -7.82
C PRO A 136 0.98 20.63 -6.55
N ARG A 137 1.02 21.72 -5.78
CA ARG A 137 1.72 21.81 -4.50
C ARG A 137 0.70 21.77 -3.37
N VAL A 138 0.91 20.88 -2.41
CA VAL A 138 0.07 20.68 -1.24
C VAL A 138 0.84 21.08 0.01
N ALA A 139 0.29 22.00 0.79
CA ALA A 139 0.70 22.18 2.18
C ALA A 139 0.15 21.02 2.99
N ALA A 140 1.02 20.07 3.33
CA ALA A 140 0.64 18.89 4.09
C ALA A 140 0.39 19.25 5.56
N ASP A 141 -0.78 18.85 6.06
CA ASP A 141 -1.17 18.84 7.47
C ASP A 141 -0.75 17.52 8.16
N VAL A 142 -0.80 16.43 7.39
CA VAL A 142 -0.49 15.07 7.85
C VAL A 142 0.42 14.40 6.83
N VAL A 143 1.45 13.73 7.31
CA VAL A 143 2.31 12.84 6.53
C VAL A 143 2.24 11.46 7.17
N TYR A 144 1.77 10.47 6.43
CA TYR A 144 1.65 9.09 6.91
C TYR A 144 2.47 8.15 6.04
N LEU A 145 3.58 7.67 6.60
CA LEU A 145 4.47 6.70 5.96
C LEU A 145 3.98 5.28 6.23
N TRP A 146 3.71 4.52 5.17
CA TRP A 146 3.27 3.14 5.32
C TRP A 146 4.47 2.21 5.62
N PRO A 147 4.25 1.18 6.46
CA PRO A 147 5.25 0.15 6.68
C PRO A 147 5.45 -0.67 5.40
N GLN A 148 6.70 -1.02 5.13
CA GLN A 148 7.04 -1.92 4.05
C GLN A 148 6.51 -3.31 4.38
N ILE A 149 5.59 -3.82 3.55
CA ILE A 149 5.24 -5.24 3.59
C ILE A 149 6.35 -5.97 2.85
N ARG A 150 7.09 -6.83 3.56
CA ARG A 150 7.98 -7.81 2.93
C ARG A 150 7.10 -8.89 2.32
N GLU A 151 7.02 -8.92 0.99
CA GLU A 151 6.46 -10.06 0.30
C GLU A 151 7.44 -11.22 0.46
N VAL A 152 7.04 -12.20 1.27
CA VAL A 152 7.80 -13.44 1.40
C VAL A 152 7.36 -14.32 0.23
N GLU A 153 8.24 -14.52 -0.74
CA GLU A 153 8.05 -15.52 -1.78
C GLU A 153 8.05 -16.90 -1.11
N VAL A 154 6.86 -17.40 -0.79
CA VAL A 154 6.70 -18.78 -0.33
C VAL A 154 6.90 -19.66 -1.56
N ARG A 155 8.13 -20.16 -1.76
CA ARG A 155 8.39 -21.19 -2.75
C ARG A 155 7.64 -22.46 -2.33
N PRO A 156 6.61 -22.90 -3.07
CA PRO A 156 5.97 -24.17 -2.77
C PRO A 156 7.03 -25.24 -2.95
N TYR A 157 7.34 -25.96 -1.87
CA TYR A 157 8.14 -27.18 -1.98
C TYR A 157 7.30 -28.20 -2.74
N TYR A 158 7.58 -28.37 -4.02
CA TYR A 158 7.08 -29.51 -4.79
C TYR A 158 8.01 -30.69 -4.48
N PRO A 159 7.59 -31.69 -3.69
CA PRO A 159 8.34 -32.94 -3.63
C PRO A 159 8.37 -33.53 -5.04
N SER A 160 9.55 -33.54 -5.63
CA SER A 160 9.78 -34.18 -6.93
C SER A 160 9.42 -35.67 -6.81
N PRO A 161 8.56 -36.23 -7.68
CA PRO A 161 8.21 -37.66 -7.65
C PRO A 161 9.39 -38.60 -7.94
N TYR A 162 10.55 -38.06 -8.32
CA TYR A 162 11.69 -38.83 -8.83
C TYR A 162 12.94 -38.77 -7.94
N TYR A 163 12.85 -38.24 -6.73
CA TYR A 163 13.97 -38.29 -5.78
C TYR A 163 13.95 -39.62 -5.02
N TYR A 164 14.54 -40.66 -5.61
CA TYR A 164 14.83 -41.91 -4.93
C TYR A 164 16.05 -41.69 -4.02
N ASP A 165 15.80 -41.39 -2.75
CA ASP A 165 16.84 -41.35 -1.72
C ASP A 165 17.37 -42.79 -1.49
N PRO A 166 18.66 -43.09 -1.74
CA PRO A 166 19.20 -44.44 -1.60
C PRO A 166 19.33 -44.94 -0.15
N PHE A 167 19.02 -44.11 0.85
CA PHE A 167 19.25 -44.37 2.27
C PHE A 167 17.95 -44.47 3.10
N TRP A 168 16.79 -44.13 2.53
CA TRP A 168 15.48 -44.15 3.18
C TRP A 168 14.42 -44.83 2.30
N GLY A 169 14.70 -46.06 1.86
CA GLY A 169 13.68 -46.98 1.36
C GLY A 169 12.99 -47.75 2.51
N PRO A 170 11.68 -48.08 2.41
CA PRO A 170 11.01 -48.93 3.39
C PRO A 170 11.74 -50.26 3.50
N GLY A 171 12.13 -50.63 4.73
CA GLY A 171 12.88 -51.84 5.04
C GLY A 171 12.25 -53.08 4.41
N TRP A 172 12.96 -53.64 3.43
CA TRP A 172 12.70 -54.98 2.92
C TRP A 172 13.22 -55.95 3.97
N TRP A 173 12.29 -56.51 4.73
CA TRP A 173 12.46 -57.79 5.41
C TRP A 173 12.76 -58.82 4.32
N GLY A 174 14.03 -59.10 4.07
CA GLY A 174 14.46 -60.21 3.23
C GLY A 174 14.70 -61.45 4.08
N PRO A 175 14.05 -62.59 3.78
CA PRO A 175 14.61 -63.88 4.10
C PRO A 175 15.10 -64.54 2.80
N GLY A 176 16.41 -64.60 2.61
CA GLY A 176 17.01 -65.63 1.77
C GLY A 176 18.23 -65.21 0.93
N TRP A 177 19.27 -66.03 1.07
CA TRP A 177 20.28 -66.39 0.05
C TRP A 177 21.63 -65.65 0.00
N GLY A 178 22.55 -66.06 0.90
CA GLY A 178 23.97 -66.43 0.59
C GLY A 178 24.98 -65.32 0.21
N PRO A 179 26.32 -65.56 0.26
CA PRO A 179 26.98 -66.84 0.05
C PRO A 179 27.89 -67.34 1.19
N ARG A 180 27.90 -68.67 1.29
CA ARG A 180 28.78 -69.53 2.08
C ARG A 180 30.15 -69.62 1.39
N TRP A 181 31.22 -69.21 2.08
CA TRP A 181 32.58 -69.60 1.71
C TRP A 181 32.99 -70.77 2.61
N GLY A 182 33.26 -71.90 1.97
CA GLY A 182 33.73 -73.13 2.60
C GLY A 182 35.23 -73.13 2.83
N TRP A 183 35.67 -74.19 3.52
CA TRP A 183 37.04 -74.69 3.45
C TRP A 183 37.32 -75.28 2.07
#